data_AF-A0A926PVM8-F1
#
_entry.id   AF-A0A926PVM8-F1
#
_cell.length_a   1.000
_cell.length_b   1.000
_cell.length_c   1.000
_cell.angle_alpha   90.00
_cell.angle_beta   90.00
_cell.angle_gamma   90.00
#
_symmetry.space_group_name_H-M   'P 1'
#
loop_
_entity.id
_entity.type
_entity.pdbx_description
1 polymer ?
#
loop_
_entity_poly.entity_id
_entity_poly.type
_entity_poly.pdbx_seq_one_letter_code
_entity_poly.pdbx_strand_id
1 'polypeptide(L)'
;MKDDRGNIYLAVNGTLMRGLELNPNLLNIGATFVQETETAPIYRLWSIDDRHPAMMRVAEGGRAIALEIWAVPPAGLANVLMQEPAGLAIGKVLLNNGETVLGVLGEPFLCEDQREITQWGGWRAYIANSSS
;
A
#
# COMPACT_ATOMS: atom_id res chain seq x y z
N MET A 1 -8.88 9.28 9.52
CA MET A 1 -9.42 8.74 8.25
C MET A 1 -9.71 9.81 7.19
N LYS A 2 -9.99 11.07 7.59
CA LYS A 2 -10.12 12.19 6.64
C LYS A 2 -9.38 13.42 7.16
N ASP A 3 -9.00 14.35 6.28
CA ASP A 3 -8.50 15.67 6.65
C ASP A 3 -9.64 16.71 6.78
N ASP A 4 -9.29 17.93 7.18
CA ASP A 4 -10.24 19.04 7.36
C ASP A 4 -10.96 19.46 6.07
N ARG A 5 -10.43 19.05 4.90
CA ARG A 5 -11.00 19.33 3.57
C ARG A 5 -11.88 18.18 3.07
N GLY A 6 -12.05 17.12 3.87
CA GLY A 6 -12.85 15.95 3.55
C GLY A 6 -12.14 14.93 2.67
N ASN A 7 -10.84 15.10 2.40
CA ASN A 7 -10.04 14.09 1.70
C ASN A 7 -9.88 12.85 2.56
N ILE A 8 -9.73 11.69 1.93
CA ILE A 8 -9.59 10.40 2.59
C ILE A 8 -8.11 10.05 2.65
N TYR A 9 -7.61 9.65 3.83
CA TYR A 9 -6.26 9.12 3.95
C TYR A 9 -6.19 7.69 3.43
N LEU A 10 -5.35 7.50 2.42
CA LEU A 10 -5.05 6.23 1.77
C LEU A 10 -3.57 5.90 1.95
N ALA A 11 -3.29 4.75 2.57
CA ALA A 11 -1.97 4.16 2.65
C ALA A 11 -1.68 3.33 1.39
N VAL A 12 -0.59 3.66 0.71
CA VAL A 12 -0.09 2.92 -0.45
C VAL A 12 1.29 2.35 -0.14
N ASN A 13 1.52 1.10 -0.52
CA ASN A 13 2.73 0.33 -0.17
C ASN A 13 3.51 -0.17 -1.40
N GLY A 14 3.09 0.24 -2.61
CA GLY A 14 3.58 -0.26 -3.89
C GLY A 14 3.73 0.81 -4.96
N THR A 15 3.42 0.46 -6.20
CA THR A 15 3.66 1.26 -7.42
C THR A 15 3.00 2.64 -7.43
N LEU A 16 2.02 2.90 -6.55
CA LEU A 16 1.43 4.22 -6.33
C LEU A 16 2.33 5.20 -5.54
N MET A 17 3.36 4.71 -4.85
CA MET A 17 4.27 5.55 -4.06
C MET A 17 5.09 6.50 -4.96
N ARG A 18 5.53 7.64 -4.41
CA ARG A 18 6.21 8.72 -5.15
C ARG A 18 7.33 8.22 -6.07
N GLY A 19 7.31 8.64 -7.34
CA GLY A 19 8.37 8.27 -8.30
C GLY A 19 8.37 6.81 -8.75
N LEU A 20 7.36 6.01 -8.37
CA LEU A 20 7.11 4.69 -8.96
C LEU A 20 6.08 4.78 -10.09
N GLU A 21 5.99 3.71 -10.88
CA GLU A 21 5.28 3.66 -12.17
C GLU A 21 3.85 4.19 -12.15
N LEU A 22 3.07 3.88 -11.10
CA LEU A 22 1.65 4.24 -11.02
C LEU A 22 1.38 5.49 -10.16
N ASN A 23 2.41 6.17 -9.65
CA ASN A 23 2.22 7.41 -8.91
C ASN A 23 1.42 8.50 -9.67
N PRO A 24 1.56 8.66 -11.00
CA PRO A 24 0.73 9.59 -11.77
C PRO A 24 -0.78 9.37 -11.60
N ASN A 25 -1.24 8.16 -11.28
CA ASN A 25 -2.66 7.89 -11.07
C ASN A 25 -3.21 8.65 -9.85
N LEU A 26 -2.42 8.81 -8.78
CA LEU A 26 -2.78 9.63 -7.62
C LEU A 26 -2.73 11.13 -7.94
N LEU A 27 -1.70 11.56 -8.67
CA LEU A 27 -1.53 12.97 -9.03
C LEU A 27 -2.68 13.46 -9.93
N ASN A 28 -3.09 12.64 -10.91
CA ASN A 28 -4.14 12.96 -11.87
C ASN A 28 -5.53 13.13 -11.22
N ILE A 29 -5.77 12.55 -10.05
CA ILE A 29 -7.02 12.71 -9.30
C ILE A 29 -6.91 13.78 -8.19
N GLY A 30 -5.82 14.55 -8.17
CA GLY A 30 -5.59 15.62 -7.19
C GLY A 30 -5.24 15.13 -5.79
N ALA A 31 -4.75 13.89 -5.64
CA ALA A 31 -4.27 13.42 -4.36
C ALA A 31 -2.96 14.12 -3.98
N THR A 32 -2.77 14.37 -2.68
CA THR A 32 -1.57 15.01 -2.14
C THR A 32 -0.84 14.09 -1.18
N PHE A 33 0.49 14.07 -1.29
CA PHE A 33 1.33 13.35 -0.34
C PHE A 33 1.22 13.99 1.06
N VAL A 34 1.11 13.15 2.09
CA VAL A 34 1.03 13.58 3.49
C VAL A 34 2.31 13.24 4.23
N GLN A 35 2.68 11.96 4.28
CA GLN A 35 3.86 11.48 5.01
C GLN A 35 4.30 10.08 4.57
N GLU A 36 5.56 9.73 4.85
CA GLU A 36 6.05 8.35 4.91
C GLU A 36 5.86 7.82 6.32
N THR A 37 5.45 6.55 6.46
CA THR A 37 5.31 5.88 7.75
C THR A 37 5.33 4.35 7.54
N GLU A 38 4.98 3.59 8.57
CA GLU A 38 4.92 2.14 8.53
C GLU A 38 3.61 1.61 9.13
N THR A 39 3.22 0.41 8.71
CA THR A 39 2.16 -0.34 9.41
C THR A 39 2.59 -0.72 10.83
N ALA A 40 1.63 -1.10 11.67
CA ALA A 40 1.90 -1.92 12.85
C ALA A 40 2.63 -3.22 12.44
N PRO A 41 3.36 -3.89 13.36
CA PRO A 41 4.18 -5.07 13.02
C PRO A 41 3.38 -6.37 12.87
N ILE A 42 2.26 -6.32 12.15
CA ILE A 42 1.28 -7.40 11.99
C ILE A 42 0.90 -7.62 10.52
N TYR A 43 1.80 -7.25 9.60
CA TYR A 43 1.59 -7.38 8.16
C TYR A 43 2.71 -8.21 7.52
N ARG A 44 2.37 -8.97 6.49
CA ARG A 44 3.30 -9.66 5.59
C ARG A 44 3.15 -9.10 4.18
N LEU A 45 4.19 -9.20 3.38
CA LEU A 45 4.29 -8.59 2.05
C LEU A 45 4.77 -9.62 1.03
N TRP A 46 4.10 -9.68 -0.12
CA TRP A 46 4.46 -10.52 -1.26
C TRP A 46 4.80 -9.66 -2.46
N SER A 47 5.71 -10.16 -3.31
CA SER A 47 5.96 -9.65 -4.65
C SER A 47 5.08 -10.43 -5.62
N ILE A 48 4.22 -9.72 -6.36
CA ILE A 48 3.33 -10.32 -7.36
C ILE A 48 4.00 -10.16 -8.72
N ASP A 49 4.46 -11.29 -9.27
CA ASP A 49 5.17 -11.38 -10.55
C ASP A 49 6.35 -10.39 -10.68
N ASP A 50 6.94 -9.95 -9.56
CA ASP A 50 7.97 -8.90 -9.51
C ASP A 50 7.53 -7.54 -10.11
N ARG A 51 6.23 -7.28 -10.14
CA ARG A 51 5.64 -6.05 -10.69
C ARG A 51 5.08 -5.12 -9.62
N HIS A 52 4.39 -5.67 -8.62
CA HIS A 52 3.81 -4.89 -7.54
C HIS A 52 3.72 -5.72 -6.25
N PRO A 53 3.62 -5.07 -5.08
CA PRO A 53 3.44 -5.80 -3.84
C PRO A 53 1.96 -6.15 -3.59
N ALA A 54 1.75 -7.14 -2.74
CA ALA A 54 0.48 -7.42 -2.07
C ALA A 54 0.73 -7.54 -0.55
N MET A 55 -0.01 -6.78 0.25
CA MET A 55 0.17 -6.73 1.70
C MET A 55 -1.02 -7.36 2.41
N MET A 56 -0.77 -8.29 3.33
CA MET A 56 -1.82 -8.93 4.12
C MET A 56 -1.60 -8.73 5.62
N ARG A 57 -2.68 -8.49 6.35
CA ARG A 57 -2.66 -8.52 7.82
C ARG A 57 -2.65 -9.96 8.29
N VAL A 58 -1.81 -10.27 9.27
CA VAL A 58 -1.68 -11.61 9.86
C VAL A 58 -1.81 -11.58 11.37
N ALA A 59 -2.21 -12.72 11.96
CA ALA A 59 -2.29 -12.88 13.41
C ALA A 59 -0.90 -13.00 14.05
N GLU A 60 0.04 -13.68 13.38
CA GLU A 60 1.39 -13.94 13.87
C GLU A 60 2.41 -13.83 12.74
N GLY A 61 3.68 -13.55 13.07
CA GLY A 61 4.78 -13.52 12.11
C GLY A 61 4.81 -12.31 11.18
N GLY A 62 4.10 -11.23 11.52
CA GLY A 62 4.12 -9.97 10.76
C GLY A 62 5.33 -9.10 11.03
N ARG A 63 5.52 -8.07 10.20
CA ARG A 63 6.50 -6.99 10.34
C ARG A 63 5.85 -5.64 10.04
N ALA A 64 6.52 -4.58 10.44
CA ALA A 64 6.16 -3.23 10.01
C ALA A 64 6.54 -3.08 8.53
N ILE A 65 5.61 -2.60 7.72
CA ILE A 65 5.78 -2.42 6.28
C ILE A 65 5.76 -0.93 5.95
N ALA A 66 6.80 -0.46 5.27
CA ALA A 66 6.92 0.92 4.80
C ALA A 66 5.83 1.27 3.79
N LEU A 67 5.23 2.44 3.96
CA LEU A 67 4.13 2.94 3.15
C LEU A 67 4.16 4.48 3.07
N GLU A 68 3.38 5.02 2.14
CA GLU A 68 3.10 6.45 2.04
C GLU A 68 1.62 6.71 2.33
N ILE A 69 1.33 7.78 3.08
CA ILE A 69 -0.02 8.28 3.28
C ILE A 69 -0.29 9.39 2.26
N TRP A 70 -1.41 9.25 1.56
CA TRP A 70 -1.93 10.22 0.60
C TRP A 70 -3.31 10.71 1.01
N ALA A 71 -3.56 12.00 0.89
CA ALA A 71 -4.88 12.59 1.02
C ALA A 71 -5.55 12.57 -0.36
N VAL A 72 -6.60 11.78 -0.51
CA VAL A 72 -7.27 11.51 -1.79
C VAL A 72 -8.67 12.12 -1.78
N PRO A 73 -9.06 12.93 -2.79
CA PRO A 73 -10.43 13.40 -2.91
C PRO A 73 -11.40 12.21 -3.01
N PRO A 74 -12.58 12.23 -2.34
CA PRO A 74 -13.49 11.08 -2.32
C PRO A 74 -13.89 10.56 -3.71
N ALA A 75 -14.09 11.45 -4.68
CA ALA A 75 -14.40 11.07 -6.06
C ALA A 75 -13.22 10.37 -6.77
N GLY A 76 -11.98 10.75 -6.42
CA GLY A 76 -10.77 10.15 -6.96
C GLY A 76 -10.52 8.72 -6.45
N LEU A 77 -10.91 8.43 -5.21
CA LEU A 77 -10.71 7.11 -4.60
C LEU A 77 -11.42 5.99 -5.38
N ALA A 78 -12.62 6.24 -5.88
CA ALA A 78 -13.35 5.28 -6.70
C ALA A 78 -12.62 4.97 -8.02
N ASN A 79 -11.96 5.97 -8.62
CA ASN A 79 -11.20 5.79 -9.84
C ASN A 79 -9.94 4.92 -9.62
N VAL A 80 -9.25 5.13 -8.48
CA VAL A 80 -8.10 4.27 -8.11
C VAL A 80 -8.54 2.83 -7.97
N LEU A 81 -9.61 2.58 -7.21
CA LEU A 81 -10.17 1.25 -6.99
C LEU A 81 -10.49 0.49 -8.27
N MET A 82 -11.08 1.17 -9.25
CA MET A 82 -11.46 0.56 -10.53
C MET A 82 -10.26 0.21 -11.42
N GLN A 83 -9.08 0.75 -11.12
CA GLN A 83 -7.83 0.53 -11.89
C GLN A 83 -6.89 -0.47 -11.23
N GLU A 84 -7.15 -0.88 -9.98
CA GLU A 84 -6.31 -1.85 -9.29
C GLU A 84 -6.38 -3.24 -9.97
N PRO A 85 -5.24 -3.94 -10.08
CA PRO A 85 -5.21 -5.35 -10.48
C PRO A 85 -6.18 -6.22 -9.66
N ALA A 86 -6.69 -7.28 -10.29
CA ALA A 86 -7.48 -8.29 -9.59
C ALA A 86 -6.70 -8.88 -8.40
N GLY A 87 -7.38 -9.05 -7.27
CA GLY A 87 -6.76 -9.54 -6.03
C GLY A 87 -6.19 -8.45 -5.12
N LEU A 88 -6.24 -7.17 -5.53
CA LEU A 88 -6.00 -6.05 -4.63
C LEU A 88 -7.32 -5.42 -4.18
N ALA A 89 -7.38 -5.04 -2.91
CA ALA A 89 -8.57 -4.46 -2.29
C ALA A 89 -8.17 -3.28 -1.38
N ILE A 90 -9.11 -2.38 -1.11
CA ILE A 90 -8.94 -1.35 -0.08
C ILE A 90 -9.62 -1.80 1.21
N GLY A 91 -8.85 -1.81 2.29
CA GLY A 91 -9.34 -2.10 3.62
C GLY A 91 -8.76 -1.17 4.67
N LYS A 92 -8.96 -1.51 5.95
CA LYS A 92 -8.40 -0.76 7.08
C LYS A 92 -6.97 -1.23 7.39
N VAL A 93 -6.04 -0.29 7.41
CA VAL A 93 -4.64 -0.52 7.78
C VAL A 93 -4.33 0.14 9.12
N LEU A 94 -3.78 -0.63 10.05
CA LEU A 94 -3.29 -0.16 11.34
C LEU A 94 -1.83 0.29 11.18
N LEU A 95 -1.55 1.55 11.53
CA LEU A 95 -0.23 2.16 11.48
C LEU A 95 0.54 1.90 12.78
N ASN A 96 1.87 2.09 12.74
CA ASN A 96 2.75 1.90 13.90
C ASN A 96 2.41 2.81 15.09
N ASN A 97 1.79 3.96 14.85
CA ASN A 97 1.33 4.93 15.85
C ASN A 97 -0.05 4.57 16.45
N GLY A 98 -0.65 3.45 16.04
CA GLY A 98 -1.98 3.00 16.48
C GLY A 98 -3.16 3.59 15.70
N GLU A 99 -2.92 4.51 14.76
CA GLU A 99 -3.99 5.05 13.91
C GLU A 99 -4.45 4.04 12.87
N THR A 100 -5.70 4.15 12.45
CA THR A 100 -6.27 3.34 11.35
C THR A 100 -6.66 4.24 10.17
N VAL A 101 -6.17 3.88 8.99
CA VAL A 101 -6.45 4.55 7.71
C VAL A 101 -6.99 3.55 6.68
N LEU A 102 -7.49 4.03 5.54
CA LEU A 102 -7.71 3.13 4.40
C LEU A 102 -6.36 2.78 3.78
N GLY A 103 -6.22 1.60 3.20
CA GLY A 103 -5.00 1.22 2.49
C GLY A 103 -5.17 0.01 1.58
N VAL A 104 -4.23 -0.14 0.66
CA VAL A 104 -4.18 -1.24 -0.32
C VAL A 104 -3.71 -2.53 0.35
N LEU A 105 -4.51 -3.58 0.21
CA LEU A 105 -4.28 -4.93 0.75
C LEU A 105 -4.39 -5.96 -0.37
N GLY A 106 -3.68 -7.08 -0.20
CA GLY A 106 -3.82 -8.26 -1.06
C GLY A 106 -4.88 -9.22 -0.55
N GLU A 107 -5.62 -9.83 -1.46
CA GLU A 107 -6.42 -11.01 -1.19
C GLU A 107 -5.53 -12.26 -1.08
N PRO A 108 -5.88 -13.26 -0.24
CA PRO A 108 -5.05 -14.44 -0.04
C PRO A 108 -4.68 -15.20 -1.32
N PHE A 109 -5.65 -15.36 -2.24
CA PHE A 109 -5.43 -16.10 -3.49
C PHE A 109 -4.36 -15.44 -4.37
N LEU A 110 -4.22 -14.10 -4.31
CA LEU A 110 -3.22 -13.38 -5.09
C LEU A 110 -1.81 -13.71 -4.62
N CYS A 111 -1.65 -14.10 -3.36
CA CYS A 111 -0.36 -14.38 -2.74
C CYS A 111 0.05 -15.86 -2.82
N GLU A 112 -0.81 -16.74 -3.36
CA GLU A 112 -0.51 -18.15 -3.58
C GLU A 112 0.64 -18.29 -4.58
N ASP A 113 1.62 -19.14 -4.28
CA ASP A 113 2.84 -19.37 -5.08
C ASP A 113 3.72 -18.14 -5.38
N GLN A 114 3.39 -16.98 -4.79
CA GLN A 114 4.15 -15.75 -4.95
C GLN A 114 5.28 -15.63 -3.93
N ARG A 115 6.30 -14.86 -4.27
CA ARG A 115 7.47 -14.67 -3.39
C ARG A 115 7.10 -13.77 -2.22
N GLU A 116 7.20 -14.31 -1.01
CA GLU A 116 7.15 -13.47 0.18
C GLU A 116 8.43 -12.60 0.31
N ILE A 117 8.23 -11.32 0.55
CA ILE A 117 9.26 -10.28 0.67
C ILE A 117 9.18 -9.52 2.00
N THR A 118 8.44 -10.03 2.99
CA THR A 118 8.24 -9.42 4.31
C THR A 118 9.55 -9.01 4.99
N GLN A 119 10.62 -9.79 4.82
CA GLN A 119 11.95 -9.52 5.39
C GLN A 119 12.58 -8.20 4.92
N TRP A 120 12.18 -7.70 3.75
CA TRP A 120 12.66 -6.42 3.21
C TRP A 120 11.98 -5.21 3.83
N GLY A 121 10.85 -5.40 4.55
CA GLY A 121 10.14 -4.31 5.22
C GLY A 121 9.42 -3.32 4.29
N GLY A 122 9.43 -3.54 2.97
CA GLY A 122 8.73 -2.67 2.03
C GLY A 122 9.15 -2.88 0.59
N TRP A 123 8.30 -2.43 -0.34
CA TRP A 123 8.52 -2.61 -1.78
C TRP A 123 9.79 -1.91 -2.29
N ARG A 124 10.06 -0.68 -1.84
CA ARG A 124 11.27 0.06 -2.23
C ARG A 124 12.55 -0.67 -1.84
N ALA A 125 12.58 -1.22 -0.63
CA ALA A 125 13.73 -1.97 -0.15
C ALA A 125 13.93 -3.26 -0.96
N TYR A 126 12.83 -3.95 -1.29
CA TYR A 126 12.88 -5.14 -2.15
C TYR A 126 13.48 -4.82 -3.54
N ILE A 127 12.90 -3.87 -4.28
CA ILE A 127 13.36 -3.56 -5.65
C ILE A 127 14.81 -3.07 -5.70
N ALA A 128 15.28 -2.36 -4.67
CA ALA A 128 16.66 -1.90 -4.57
C ALA A 128 17.67 -3.05 -4.39
N ASN A 129 17.24 -4.18 -3.82
CA ASN A 129 18.10 -5.34 -3.58
C ASN A 129 17.89 -6.48 -4.58
N SER A 130 16.78 -6.48 -5.31
CA SER A 130 16.48 -7.47 -6.35
C SER A 130 17.05 -7.12 -7.72
N SER A 131 17.61 -5.90 -7.88
CA SER A 131 18.19 -5.40 -9.13
C SER A 131 19.65 -5.85 -9.37
N SER A 132 20.02 -7.07 -8.95
CA SER A 132 21.36 -7.66 -9.20
C SER A 132 21.34 -8.68 -10.34
#